data_AF-A0A7V3BMF2-F1
#
_entry.id   AF-A0A7V3BMF2-F1
#
_cell.length_a   1.000
_cell.length_b   1.000
_cell.length_c   1.000
_cell.angle_alpha   90.00
_cell.angle_beta   90.00
_cell.angle_gamma   90.00
#
_symmetry.space_group_name_H-M   'P 1'
#
loop_
_entity.id
_entity.type
_entity.pdbx_description
1 polymer ?
#
loop_
_entity_poly.entity_id
_entity_poly.type
_entity_poly.pdbx_seq_one_letter_code
_entity_poly.pdbx_strand_id
1 'polypeptide(L)' 'MPAWRTLLDFHACPIVKGLVPDVGGVVMIGSPTVFIDFQMACRVTDQVIEIPGGPNPIVIGCPTVIIGP' A
#
# COMPACT_ATOMS: atom_id res chain seq x y z
N MET A 1 -7.08 10.71 -6.62
CA MET A 1 -6.86 9.32 -6.16
C MET A 1 -7.56 9.16 -4.83
N PRO A 2 -8.29 8.06 -4.59
CA PRO A 2 -8.83 7.77 -3.27
C PRO A 2 -7.71 7.55 -2.26
N ALA A 3 -8.00 7.75 -0.99
CA ALA A 3 -7.07 7.41 0.08
C ALA A 3 -6.99 5.88 0.24
N TRP A 4 -5.78 5.37 0.35
CA TRP A 4 -5.50 3.92 0.34
C TRP A 4 -5.79 3.32 1.72
N ARG A 5 -6.56 2.22 1.74
CA ARG A 5 -6.94 1.44 2.91
C ARG A 5 -6.20 0.10 2.94
N THR A 6 -5.75 -0.32 4.11
CA THR A 6 -5.09 -1.62 4.28
C THR A 6 -6.00 -2.76 3.84
N LEU A 7 -5.44 -3.85 3.33
CA LEU A 7 -6.14 -5.07 2.91
C LEU A 7 -7.15 -4.94 1.75
N LEU A 8 -7.62 -3.74 1.41
CA LEU A 8 -8.68 -3.51 0.42
C LEU A 8 -8.14 -3.02 -0.91
N ASP A 9 -7.24 -2.02 -0.87
CA ASP A 9 -6.74 -1.40 -2.09
C ASP A 9 -5.44 -2.08 -2.53
N PHE A 10 -5.41 -2.48 -3.80
CA PHE A 10 -4.38 -3.36 -4.37
C PHE A 10 -3.39 -2.58 -5.24
N HIS A 11 -2.10 -2.82 -5.01
CA HIS A 11 -1.02 -2.39 -5.90
C HIS A 11 -0.82 -3.45 -6.97
N ALA A 12 -1.06 -3.13 -8.24
CA ALA A 12 -0.64 -3.99 -9.35
C ALA A 12 0.83 -3.70 -9.68
N CYS A 13 1.69 -4.71 -9.52
CA CYS A 13 3.11 -4.57 -9.81
C CYS A 13 3.36 -4.78 -11.31
N PRO A 14 4.02 -3.85 -12.01
CA PRO A 14 4.35 -4.02 -13.42
C PRO A 14 5.62 -4.86 -13.65
N ILE A 15 6.33 -5.24 -12.58
CA ILE A 15 7.63 -5.91 -12.67
C ILE A 15 7.45 -7.38 -13.03
N VAL A 16 8.21 -7.83 -14.02
CA VAL A 16 8.34 -9.26 -14.36
C VAL A 16 9.77 -9.70 -14.09
N LYS A 17 9.92 -10.68 -13.19
CA LYS A 17 11.23 -11.27 -12.85
C LYS A 17 11.46 -12.48 -13.74
N GLY A 18 12.14 -12.26 -14.86
CA GLY A 18 12.38 -13.31 -15.86
C GLY A 18 11.08 -13.74 -16.52
N LEU A 19 10.56 -14.91 -16.15
CA LEU A 19 9.30 -15.45 -16.66
C LEU A 19 8.13 -15.33 -15.66
N VAL A 20 8.39 -14.89 -14.42
CA VAL A 20 7.37 -14.83 -13.36
C VAL A 20 6.99 -13.37 -13.10
N PRO A 21 5.74 -12.95 -13.38
CA PRO A 21 5.28 -11.61 -13.03
C PRO A 21 5.07 -11.48 -11.53
N ASP A 22 5.50 -10.36 -10.95
CA ASP A 22 5.01 -9.94 -9.64
C ASP A 22 3.53 -9.57 -9.82
N VAL A 23 2.62 -10.25 -9.15
CA VAL A 23 1.17 -10.01 -9.29
C VAL A 23 0.80 -8.66 -8.67
N GLY A 24 1.51 -8.28 -7.61
CA GLY A 24 1.19 -7.15 -6.77
C GLY A 24 0.71 -7.57 -5.39
N GLY A 25 0.10 -6.65 -4.65
CA GLY A 25 -0.19 -6.86 -3.25
C GLY A 25 -0.94 -5.75 -2.56
N VAL A 26 -1.01 -5.85 -1.23
CA VAL A 26 -1.72 -4.91 -0.36
C VAL A 26 -0.84 -4.46 0.79
N VAL A 27 -1.19 -3.33 1.40
CA VAL A 27 -0.63 -2.96 2.70
C VAL A 27 -1.35 -3.74 3.80
N MET A 28 -0.60 -4.43 4.65
CA MET A 28 -1.16 -5.24 5.74
C MET A 28 -1.46 -4.44 7.00
N ILE A 29 -0.63 -3.42 7.29
CA ILE A 29 -0.70 -2.60 8.51
C ILE A 29 -0.46 -1.13 8.11
N GLY A 30 -1.33 -0.24 8.58
CA GLY A 30 -1.27 1.21 8.30
C GLY A 30 -1.32 2.01 9.61
N SER A 31 -2.04 3.14 9.63
CA SER A 31 -2.25 3.91 10.86
C SER A 31 -3.20 3.20 11.86
N PRO A 32 -2.81 2.99 13.13
CA PRO A 32 -3.68 2.54 14.22
C PRO A 32 -4.70 3.59 14.69
N THR A 33 -4.59 4.85 14.28
CA THR A 33 -5.43 5.95 14.80
C THR A 33 -6.38 6.55 13.76
N VAL A 34 -6.07 6.40 12.47
CA VAL A 34 -6.86 6.96 11.38
C VAL A 34 -7.46 5.84 10.54
N PHE A 35 -8.79 5.79 10.53
CA PHE A 35 -9.56 4.84 9.76
C PHE A 35 -10.33 5.53 8.63
N ILE A 36 -10.37 4.88 7.48
CA ILE A 36 -11.18 5.27 6.32
C ILE A 36 -12.08 4.08 6.02
N ASP A 37 -13.40 4.28 6.12
CA ASP A 37 -14.40 3.20 6.01
C ASP A 37 -14.08 1.99 6.90
N PHE A 38 -13.77 2.23 8.17
CA PHE A 38 -13.42 1.21 9.17
C PHE A 38 -12.12 0.42 8.92
N GLN A 39 -11.33 0.84 7.93
CA GLN A 39 -10.05 0.21 7.60
C GLN A 39 -8.89 1.17 7.84
N MET A 40 -7.73 0.66 8.27
CA MET A 40 -6.57 1.51 8.58
C MET A 40 -6.12 2.28 7.34
N ALA A 41 -5.84 3.58 7.50
CA ALA A 41 -5.33 4.41 6.42
C ALA A 41 -3.84 4.11 6.16
N CYS A 42 -3.45 3.95 4.89
CA CYS A 42 -2.06 3.76 4.49
C CYS A 42 -1.35 5.11 4.33
N ARG A 43 -0.04 5.10 4.54
CA ARG A 43 0.84 6.28 4.56
C ARG A 43 2.04 6.07 3.67
N VAL A 44 2.73 7.18 3.37
CA VAL A 44 4.08 7.11 2.79
C VAL A 44 4.96 6.23 3.69
N THR A 45 5.78 5.38 3.09
CA THR A 45 6.64 4.36 3.72
C THR A 45 5.96 3.11 4.31
N ASP A 46 4.62 3.05 4.40
CA ASP A 46 3.96 1.77 4.68
C ASP A 46 4.29 0.77 3.55
N GLN A 47 4.39 -0.51 3.90
CA GLN A 47 4.90 -1.56 3.00
C GLN A 47 3.74 -2.27 2.29
N VAL A 48 3.76 -2.25 0.95
CA VAL A 48 2.93 -3.10 0.10
C VAL A 48 3.57 -4.48 0.04
N ILE A 49 2.87 -5.51 0.50
CA ILE A 49 3.36 -6.89 0.48
C ILE A 49 2.89 -7.57 -0.80
N GLU A 50 3.79 -7.77 -1.75
CA GLU A 50 3.50 -8.36 -3.05
C GLU A 50 3.83 -9.84 -3.15
N ILE A 51 3.20 -10.56 -4.09
CA ILE A 51 3.49 -11.99 -4.37
C ILE A 51 3.78 -12.16 -5.88
N PRO A 52 4.88 -12.82 -6.28
CA PRO A 52 6.09 -13.19 -5.51
C PRO A 52 7.05 -11.99 -5.25
N GLY A 53 6.50 -10.77 -5.28
CA GLY A 53 7.22 -9.52 -5.10
C GLY A 53 7.84 -9.31 -3.72
N GLY A 54 8.49 -8.16 -3.56
CA GLY A 54 9.03 -7.73 -2.28
C GLY A 54 8.06 -6.80 -1.54
N PRO A 55 8.33 -6.50 -0.27
CA PRO A 55 7.72 -5.34 0.35
C PRO A 55 8.19 -4.07 -0.39
N ASN A 56 7.24 -3.32 -0.95
CA ASN A 56 7.52 -2.06 -1.65
C ASN A 56 6.99 -0.89 -0.81
N PRO A 57 7.81 0.12 -0.47
CA PRO A 57 7.34 1.29 0.26
C PRO A 57 6.44 2.15 -0.63
N ILE A 58 5.34 2.66 -0.05
CA ILE A 58 4.56 3.71 -0.71
C ILE A 58 5.44 4.97 -0.81
N VAL A 59 5.78 5.36 -2.03
CA VAL A 59 6.71 6.48 -2.31
C VAL A 59 6.04 7.84 -2.15
N ILE A 60 4.75 7.95 -2.48
CA ILE A 60 4.04 9.24 -2.47
C ILE A 60 2.56 9.07 -2.15
N GLY A 61 2.05 9.97 -1.31
CA GLY A 61 0.62 10.14 -1.01
C GLY A 61 0.13 11.52 -1.46
N CYS A 62 -0.98 11.98 -0.90
CA CYS A 62 -1.46 13.35 -1.12
C CYS A 62 -0.52 14.36 -0.42
N PRO A 63 0.09 15.33 -1.14
CA PRO A 63 1.09 16.24 -0.54
C PRO A 63 0.58 17.12 0.61
N THR A 64 -0.73 17.35 0.68
CA THR A 64 -1.37 18.22 1.69
C THR A 64 -2.01 17.44 2.84
N VAL A 65 -1.94 16.11 2.84
CA VAL A 65 -2.55 15.26 3.86
C VAL A 65 -1.47 14.41 4.52
N ILE A 66 -1.24 14.66 5.81
CA ILE A 66 -0.36 13.85 6.66
C ILE A 66 -1.24 13.09 7.65
N ILE A 67 -1.14 11.77 7.61
CA ILE A 67 -1.86 10.87 8.52
C ILE A 67 -0.97 10.63 9.74
N GLY A 68 -1.59 10.63 10.92
CA GLY A 68 -0.93 10.44 12.21
C GLY A 68 -0.26 9.06 12.39
N PRO A 69 0.24 8.79 13.61
CA PRO A 69 0.93 7.55 13.93
C PRO A 69 0.05 6.32 13.72
#